data_AF-A0A1H2VBZ9-F1
#
_entry.id   AF-A0A1H2VBZ9-F1
#
_cell.length_a   1.000
_cell.length_b   1.000
_cell.length_c   1.000
_cell.angle_alpha   90.00
_cell.angle_beta   90.00
_cell.angle_gamma   90.00
#
_symmetry.space_group_name_H-M   'P 1'
#
loop_
_entity.id
_entity.type
_entity.pdbx_description
1 polymer ?
#
loop_
_entity_poly.entity_id
_entity_poly.type
_entity_poly.pdbx_seq_one_letter_code
_entity_poly.pdbx_strand_id
1 'polypeptide(L)'
;MTSADASGFAAAKEGLKAISGRTQWINQQVGSGKLSLDPDVADKAAKRCEEEIRELARLLRDSDQITRLSGLGNYPDGQQLTQRFVDKASAPGAGALDLVRQLQDELQKQADAFRAAAKDYRATDEQISDDLQRGIK
;
A
#
# COMPACT_ATOMS: atom_id res chain seq x y z
N MET A 1 22.18 15.81 -23.61
CA MET A 1 21.30 14.69 -23.21
C MET A 1 21.02 14.85 -21.73
N THR A 2 20.01 15.67 -21.40
CA THR A 2 19.56 15.84 -20.02
C THR A 2 18.72 14.63 -19.66
N SER A 3 19.15 13.91 -18.63
CA SER A 3 18.33 12.92 -17.92
C SER A 3 16.91 13.48 -17.83
N ALA A 4 15.92 12.72 -18.30
CA ALA A 4 14.55 12.95 -17.90
C ALA A 4 14.58 13.06 -16.37
N ASP A 5 14.20 14.22 -15.84
CA ASP A 5 14.44 14.54 -14.44
C ASP A 5 13.96 13.38 -13.56
N ALA A 6 14.86 12.86 -12.73
CA ALA A 6 14.56 11.90 -11.66
C ALA A 6 13.52 12.44 -10.64
N SER A 7 12.96 13.63 -10.88
CA SER A 7 11.96 14.35 -10.10
C SER A 7 10.51 13.94 -10.39
N GLY A 8 10.25 13.15 -11.44
CA GLY A 8 8.90 12.93 -11.97
C GLY A 8 7.83 12.50 -10.95
N PHE A 9 8.23 11.79 -9.89
CA PHE A 9 7.33 11.30 -8.83
C PHE A 9 7.86 11.55 -7.42
N ALA A 10 8.69 12.59 -7.23
CA ALA A 10 9.28 12.89 -5.91
C ALA A 10 8.22 13.10 -4.81
N ALA A 11 7.12 13.79 -5.11
CA ALA A 11 6.01 13.98 -4.18
C ALA A 11 5.32 12.66 -3.79
N ALA A 12 5.14 11.74 -4.75
CA ALA A 12 4.55 10.42 -4.47
C ALA A 12 5.47 9.58 -3.58
N LYS A 13 6.79 9.67 -3.78
CA LYS A 13 7.79 9.02 -2.93
C LYS A 13 7.76 9.55 -1.49
N GLU A 14 7.67 10.86 -1.30
CA GLU A 14 7.53 11.45 0.04
C GLU A 14 6.20 11.06 0.70
N GLY A 15 5.11 11.05 -0.07
CA GLY A 15 3.81 10.57 0.40
C GLY A 15 3.87 9.11 0.86
N LEU A 16 4.51 8.23 0.08
CA LEU A 16 4.70 6.83 0.43
C LEU A 16 5.53 6.65 1.70
N LYS A 17 6.59 7.45 1.88
CA LYS A 17 7.39 7.46 3.11
C LYS A 17 6.55 7.84 4.33
N ALA A 18 5.67 8.82 4.19
CA ALA A 18 4.75 9.22 5.26
C ALA A 18 3.73 8.10 5.58
N ILE A 19 3.21 7.41 4.55
CA ILE A 19 2.31 6.27 4.72
C ILE A 19 3.03 5.13 5.44
N SER A 20 4.25 4.78 5.03
CA SER A 20 5.03 3.73 5.68
C SER A 20 5.34 4.05 7.15
N GLY A 21 5.69 5.30 7.46
CA GLY A 21 5.85 5.75 8.84
C GLY A 21 4.56 5.60 9.68
N ARG A 22 3.40 5.89 9.09
CA ARG A 22 2.10 5.68 9.75
C ARG A 22 1.81 4.20 9.98
N THR A 23 2.06 3.33 9.01
CA THR A 23 1.88 1.88 9.16
C THR A 23 2.78 1.31 10.24
N GLN A 24 4.04 1.73 10.30
CA GLN A 24 4.96 1.31 11.35
C GLN A 24 4.45 1.71 12.74
N TRP A 25 3.95 2.94 12.87
CA TRP A 25 3.34 3.41 14.12
C TRP A 25 2.11 2.56 14.49
N ILE A 26 1.19 2.29 13.55
CA ILE A 26 0.02 1.43 13.80
C ILE A 26 0.47 0.05 14.30
N ASN A 27 1.40 -0.59 13.58
CA ASN A 27 1.93 -1.90 13.96
C ASN A 27 2.54 -1.91 15.37
N GLN A 28 3.27 -0.87 15.76
CA GLN A 28 3.82 -0.75 17.11
C GLN A 28 2.72 -0.59 18.17
N GLN A 29 1.67 0.18 17.88
CA GLN A 29 0.58 0.36 18.84
C GLN A 29 -0.26 -0.92 19.00
N VAL A 30 -0.51 -1.65 17.91
CA VAL A 30 -1.17 -2.96 17.92
C VAL A 30 -0.32 -3.98 18.68
N GLY A 31 0.96 -4.14 18.32
CA GLY A 31 1.86 -5.10 18.97
C GLY A 31 2.17 -4.80 20.44
N SER A 32 1.98 -3.56 20.90
CA SER A 32 2.12 -3.20 22.32
C SER A 32 0.82 -3.33 23.11
N GLY A 33 -0.29 -3.73 22.48
CA GLY A 33 -1.61 -3.79 23.10
C GLY A 33 -2.19 -2.44 23.51
N LYS A 34 -1.53 -1.33 23.14
CA LYS A 34 -1.93 0.04 23.49
C LYS A 34 -3.03 0.58 22.58
N LEU A 35 -3.19 0.01 21.39
CA LEU A 35 -4.31 0.28 20.51
C LEU A 35 -5.37 -0.79 20.70
N SER A 36 -6.31 -0.55 21.61
CA SER A 36 -7.55 -1.33 21.66
C SER A 36 -8.48 -0.74 20.60
N LEU A 37 -8.39 -1.28 19.37
CA LEU A 37 -9.30 -0.89 18.30
C LEU A 37 -10.52 -1.81 18.36
N ASP A 38 -11.71 -1.23 18.31
CA ASP A 38 -12.95 -1.99 18.18
C ASP A 38 -12.84 -2.95 16.98
N PRO A 39 -13.11 -4.26 17.14
CA PRO A 39 -12.98 -5.25 16.07
C PRO A 39 -13.75 -4.87 14.79
N ASP A 40 -14.94 -4.26 14.90
CA ASP A 40 -15.72 -3.86 13.73
C ASP A 40 -15.08 -2.66 13.01
N VAL A 41 -14.44 -1.76 13.76
CA VAL A 41 -13.70 -0.63 13.18
C VAL A 41 -12.42 -1.14 12.50
N ALA A 42 -11.75 -2.12 13.09
CA ALA A 42 -10.54 -2.73 12.54
C ALA A 42 -10.85 -3.49 11.25
N ASP A 43 -11.92 -4.29 11.23
CA ASP A 43 -12.35 -5.02 10.04
C ASP A 43 -12.76 -4.06 8.90
N LYS A 44 -13.44 -2.95 9.22
CA LYS A 44 -13.75 -1.90 8.23
C LYS A 44 -12.50 -1.22 7.68
N ALA A 45 -11.52 -0.92 8.54
CA ALA A 45 -10.25 -0.31 8.12
C ALA A 45 -9.46 -1.26 7.21
N ALA A 46 -9.36 -2.55 7.58
CA ALA A 46 -8.73 -3.56 6.76
C ALA A 46 -9.41 -3.69 5.38
N LYS A 47 -10.75 -3.75 5.36
CA LYS A 47 -11.52 -3.81 4.11
C LYS A 47 -11.27 -2.60 3.21
N ARG A 48 -11.16 -1.40 3.79
CA ARG A 48 -10.86 -0.19 3.03
C ARG A 48 -9.47 -0.26 2.38
N CYS A 49 -8.46 -0.74 3.10
CA CYS A 49 -7.13 -1.00 2.55
C CYS A 49 -7.20 -2.00 1.37
N GLU A 50 -7.99 -3.06 1.48
CA GLU A 50 -8.16 -4.04 0.40
C GLU A 50 -8.91 -3.51 -0.83
N GLU A 51 -9.84 -2.57 -0.63
CA GLU A 51 -10.50 -1.86 -1.74
C GLU A 51 -9.50 -1.00 -2.50
N GLU A 52 -8.68 -0.23 -1.79
CA GLU A 52 -7.60 0.58 -2.38
C GLU A 52 -6.57 -0.28 -3.12
N ILE A 53 -6.14 -1.41 -2.55
CA ILE A 53 -5.23 -2.35 -3.22
C ILE A 53 -5.82 -2.83 -4.56
N ARG A 54 -7.13 -3.11 -4.60
CA ARG A 54 -7.83 -3.52 -5.83
C ARG A 54 -7.87 -2.42 -6.88
N GLU A 55 -8.06 -1.17 -6.46
CA GLU A 55 -8.00 0.00 -7.36
C GLU A 55 -6.60 0.19 -7.92
N LEU A 56 -5.56 0.13 -7.08
CA LEU A 56 -4.17 0.18 -7.52
C LEU A 56 -3.82 -0.98 -8.47
N ALA A 57 -4.39 -2.17 -8.26
CA ALA A 57 -4.18 -3.30 -9.16
C ALA A 57 -4.84 -3.11 -10.53
N ARG A 58 -5.97 -2.39 -10.59
CA ARG A 58 -6.56 -1.96 -11.88
C ARG A 58 -5.66 -0.94 -12.55
N LEU A 59 -5.22 0.07 -11.81
CA LEU A 59 -4.31 1.10 -12.32
C LEU A 59 -3.01 0.50 -12.89
N LEU A 60 -2.40 -0.49 -12.21
CA LEU A 60 -1.22 -1.18 -12.71
C LEU A 60 -1.48 -1.96 -14.00
N ARG A 61 -2.64 -2.63 -14.12
CA ARG A 61 -3.03 -3.34 -15.34
C ARG A 61 -3.25 -2.39 -16.51
N ASP A 62 -3.90 -1.26 -16.26
CA ASP A 62 -4.12 -0.23 -17.28
C ASP A 62 -2.77 0.41 -17.69
N SER A 63 -1.88 0.61 -16.71
CA SER A 63 -0.54 1.17 -16.96
C SER A 63 0.41 0.20 -17.68
N ASP A 64 0.15 -1.11 -17.68
CA ASP A 64 0.89 -2.07 -18.52
C ASP A 64 0.69 -1.81 -20.02
N GLN A 65 -0.34 -1.04 -20.41
CA GLN A 65 -0.47 -0.58 -21.80
C GLN A 65 0.57 0.50 -22.15
N ILE A 66 1.06 1.25 -21.17
CA ILE A 66 2.07 2.31 -21.36
C ILE A 66 3.42 1.69 -21.72
N THR A 67 3.76 0.53 -21.15
CA THR A 67 5.00 -0.20 -21.47
C THR A 67 4.97 -0.83 -22.86
N ARG A 68 3.77 -0.96 -23.45
CA ARG A 68 3.52 -1.55 -24.78
C ARG A 68 3.26 -0.51 -25.87
N LEU A 69 3.52 0.78 -25.62
CA LEU A 69 3.33 1.85 -26.60
C LEU A 69 4.23 1.68 -27.84
N SER A 70 3.74 0.96 -28.85
CA SER A 70 4.32 0.85 -30.18
C SER A 70 3.50 1.70 -31.16
N GLY A 71 3.66 3.02 -31.13
CA GLY A 71 2.71 3.89 -31.87
C GLY A 71 3.14 5.29 -32.27
N LEU A 72 4.30 5.79 -31.86
CA LEU A 72 4.75 7.14 -32.26
C LEU A 72 5.42 7.17 -33.66
N GLY A 73 5.29 6.07 -34.42
CA GLY A 73 5.90 5.89 -35.74
C GLY A 73 7.34 5.38 -35.69
N ASN A 74 7.84 4.84 -36.82
CA ASN A 74 9.23 4.37 -36.98
C ASN A 74 10.25 5.51 -37.13
N TYR A 75 9.85 6.75 -36.89
CA TYR A 75 10.76 7.88 -36.92
C TYR A 75 11.63 7.89 -35.65
N PRO A 76 12.92 8.29 -35.75
CA PRO A 76 13.84 8.30 -34.62
C PRO A 76 13.32 9.04 -33.37
N ASP A 77 12.54 10.10 -33.58
CA ASP A 77 11.95 10.90 -32.50
C ASP A 77 10.83 10.14 -31.78
N GLY A 78 10.00 9.40 -32.52
CA GLY A 78 8.92 8.58 -31.94
C GLY A 78 9.47 7.47 -31.05
N GLN A 79 10.55 6.81 -31.46
CA GLN A 79 11.23 5.79 -30.66
C GLN A 79 11.84 6.38 -29.39
N GLN A 80 12.46 7.56 -29.48
CA GLN A 80 13.03 8.25 -28.31
C GLN A 80 11.96 8.68 -27.30
N LEU A 81 10.80 9.16 -27.77
CA LEU A 81 9.69 9.49 -26.89
C LEU A 81 9.12 8.24 -26.21
N THR A 82 8.87 7.15 -26.96
CA THR A 82 8.44 5.86 -26.39
C THR A 82 9.40 5.42 -25.28
N GLN A 83 10.71 5.45 -25.54
CA GLN A 83 11.70 5.05 -24.55
C GLN A 83 11.62 5.91 -23.28
N ARG A 84 11.47 7.23 -23.40
CA ARG A 84 11.34 8.12 -22.23
C ARG A 84 10.09 7.84 -21.40
N PHE A 85 8.97 7.50 -22.03
CA PHE A 85 7.75 7.12 -21.32
C PHE A 85 7.92 5.80 -20.58
N VAL A 86 8.52 4.79 -21.23
CA VAL A 86 8.83 3.50 -20.62
C VAL A 86 9.79 3.67 -19.44
N ASP A 87 10.85 4.46 -19.61
CA ASP A 87 11.84 4.74 -18.56
C ASP A 87 11.18 5.43 -17.37
N LYS A 88 10.31 6.42 -17.62
CA LYS A 88 9.62 7.14 -16.53
C LYS A 88 8.61 6.27 -15.78
N ALA A 89 7.96 5.34 -16.47
CA ALA A 89 7.04 4.39 -15.83
C ALA A 89 7.78 3.30 -15.04
N SER A 90 8.93 2.83 -15.55
CA SER A 90 9.58 1.59 -15.11
C SER A 90 10.89 1.81 -14.35
N ALA A 91 11.32 3.05 -14.15
CA ALA A 91 12.55 3.38 -13.43
C ALA A 91 12.59 2.69 -12.04
N PRO A 92 13.65 1.93 -11.71
CA PRO A 92 13.77 1.30 -10.40
C PRO A 92 13.74 2.32 -9.26
N GLY A 93 12.91 2.09 -8.22
CA GLY A 93 12.89 2.90 -7.00
C GLY A 93 12.26 4.30 -7.12
N ALA A 94 11.85 4.72 -8.32
CA ALA A 94 11.27 6.05 -8.57
C ALA A 94 10.25 6.10 -9.72
N GLY A 95 10.10 5.01 -10.49
CA GLY A 95 9.11 4.91 -11.55
C GLY A 95 7.70 4.77 -11.00
N ALA A 96 6.72 5.25 -11.77
CA ALA A 96 5.31 5.22 -11.38
C ALA A 96 4.83 3.81 -10.97
N LEU A 97 5.20 2.79 -11.76
CA LEU A 97 4.76 1.41 -11.52
C LEU A 97 5.34 0.85 -10.22
N ASP A 98 6.61 1.18 -9.94
CA ASP A 98 7.28 0.72 -8.74
C ASP A 98 6.71 1.39 -7.49
N LEU A 99 6.44 2.70 -7.55
CA LEU A 99 5.82 3.44 -6.44
C LEU A 99 4.39 2.94 -6.14
N VAL A 100 3.61 2.62 -7.18
CA VAL A 100 2.25 2.05 -6.99
C VAL A 100 2.33 0.67 -6.34
N ARG A 101 3.29 -0.17 -6.71
CA ARG A 101 3.52 -1.47 -6.06
C ARG A 101 3.92 -1.31 -4.60
N GLN A 102 4.86 -0.41 -4.30
CA GLN A 102 5.26 -0.15 -2.92
C GLN A 102 4.09 0.37 -2.07
N LEU A 103 3.18 1.16 -2.65
CA LEU A 103 1.96 1.59 -1.97
C LEU A 103 1.01 0.40 -1.70
N GLN A 104 0.85 -0.52 -2.64
CA GLN A 104 0.06 -1.74 -2.42
C GLN A 104 0.62 -2.57 -1.26
N ASP A 105 1.94 -2.77 -1.23
CA ASP A 105 2.60 -3.51 -0.16
C ASP A 105 2.37 -2.84 1.21
N GLU A 106 2.40 -1.52 1.25
CA GLU A 106 2.19 -0.76 2.48
C GLU A 106 0.73 -0.83 2.96
N LEU A 107 -0.23 -0.74 2.04
CA LEU A 107 -1.66 -0.95 2.36
C LEU A 107 -1.94 -2.38 2.82
N GLN A 108 -1.25 -3.38 2.25
CA GLN A 108 -1.40 -4.77 2.69
C GLN A 108 -0.93 -4.95 4.13
N LYS A 109 0.24 -4.39 4.48
CA LYS A 109 0.73 -4.38 5.87
C LYS A 109 -0.23 -3.71 6.83
N GLN A 110 -0.90 -2.62 6.40
CA GLN A 110 -1.93 -1.97 7.21
C GLN A 110 -3.15 -2.87 7.43
N ALA A 111 -3.64 -3.52 6.37
CA ALA A 111 -4.78 -4.43 6.47
C ALA A 111 -4.49 -5.59 7.43
N ASP A 112 -3.29 -6.17 7.33
CA ASP A 112 -2.86 -7.27 8.20
C ASP A 112 -2.73 -6.82 9.67
N ALA A 113 -2.21 -5.61 9.90
CA ALA A 113 -2.12 -5.02 11.24
C ALA A 113 -3.50 -4.83 11.88
N PHE A 114 -4.47 -4.32 11.13
CA PHE A 114 -5.83 -4.14 11.63
C PHE A 114 -6.51 -5.48 11.95
N ARG A 115 -6.31 -6.50 11.09
CA ARG A 115 -6.83 -7.85 11.36
C ARG A 115 -6.22 -8.49 12.59
N ALA A 116 -4.91 -8.33 12.78
CA ALA A 116 -4.22 -8.80 13.98
C ALA A 116 -4.81 -8.12 15.24
N ALA A 117 -4.99 -6.80 15.21
CA ALA A 117 -5.61 -6.05 16.30
C ALA A 117 -7.03 -6.54 16.64
N ALA A 118 -7.87 -6.77 15.62
CA ALA A 118 -9.23 -7.28 15.81
C ALA A 118 -9.24 -8.67 16.46
N LYS A 119 -8.31 -9.54 16.05
CA LYS A 119 -8.17 -10.90 16.58
C LYS A 119 -7.70 -10.90 18.02
N ASP A 120 -6.69 -10.08 18.34
CA ASP A 120 -6.14 -9.98 19.69
C ASP A 120 -7.18 -9.43 20.67
N TYR A 121 -8.01 -8.48 20.24
CA TYR A 121 -9.14 -7.98 21.03
C TYR A 121 -10.15 -9.09 21.34
N ARG A 122 -10.62 -9.83 20.33
CA ARG A 122 -11.61 -10.92 20.53
C ARG A 122 -11.07 -12.00 21.48
N ALA A 123 -9.81 -12.40 21.31
CA ALA A 123 -9.18 -13.39 22.18
C ALA A 123 -9.07 -12.90 23.64
N THR A 124 -8.76 -11.61 23.84
CA THR A 124 -8.68 -11.01 25.17
C THR A 124 -10.06 -10.94 25.84
N ASP A 125 -11.10 -10.55 25.10
CA ASP A 125 -12.47 -10.45 25.61
C ASP A 125 -13.04 -11.82 25.99
N GLU A 126 -12.83 -12.84 25.14
CA GLU A 126 -13.20 -14.23 25.43
C GLU A 126 -12.51 -14.75 26.70
N GLN A 127 -11.21 -14.49 26.86
CA GLN A 127 -10.45 -14.92 28.03
C GLN A 127 -10.94 -14.23 29.32
N ILE A 128 -11.22 -12.93 29.28
CA ILE A 128 -11.74 -12.18 30.44
C ILE A 128 -13.14 -12.66 30.80
N SER A 129 -14.02 -12.90 29.82
CA SER A 129 -15.36 -13.43 30.03
C SER A 129 -15.31 -14.82 30.70
N ASP A 130 -14.45 -15.71 30.22
CA ASP A 130 -14.27 -17.05 30.79
C ASP A 130 -13.74 -17.00 32.23
N ASP A 131 -12.77 -16.15 32.52
CA ASP A 131 -12.23 -15.97 33.88
C ASP A 131 -13.29 -15.37 34.82
N LEU A 132 -14.09 -14.41 34.35
CA LEU A 132 -15.20 -13.85 35.13
C LEU A 132 -16.26 -14.92 35.44
N GLN A 133 -16.62 -15.76 34.46
CA GLN A 133 -17.57 -16.86 34.66
C GLN A 133 -17.04 -17.94 35.61
N ARG A 134 -15.73 -18.20 35.62
CA ARG A 134 -15.09 -19.13 36.57
C ARG A 134 -15.00 -18.56 37.97
N GLY A 135 -14.76 -17.27 38.14
CA GLY A 135 -14.67 -16.62 39.45
C GLY A 135 -16.01 -16.42 40.16
N ILE A 136 -17.14 -16.53 39.46
CA ILE A 136 -18.50 -16.41 40.01
C ILE A 136 -19.04 -17.77 40.53
N LYS A 137 -18.39 -18.90 40.21
CA LYS A 137 -18.72 -20.24 40.74
C LYS A 137 -17.92 -20.57 42.00
#